data_AF-A0A840C1P4-F1
#
_entry.id   AF-A0A840C1P4-F1
#
_cell.length_a   1.000
_cell.length_b   1.000
_cell.length_c   1.000
_cell.angle_alpha   90.00
_cell.angle_beta   90.00
_cell.angle_gamma   90.00
#
_symmetry.space_group_name_H-M   'P 1'
#
loop_
_entity.id
_entity.type
_entity.pdbx_description
1 polymer ?
#
loop_
_entity_poly.entity_id
_entity_poly.type
_entity_poly.pdbx_seq_one_letter_code
_entity_poly.pdbx_strand_id
1 'polypeptide(L)'
;MGLGGSGKAARNAEIARNVKLDEEERARQDRIRQGQSTIDQNFSQFNDDYYGKLQQDYLDYYNPQIDKQYEEARKKLIYSLAESGGLESTAGAKALADLQEALNTQRTSLGRSAQGLVDERRGAIEQSKSDLYGLNTSAADPSLASARALASVGSLNTPLATSPIGDLFGSFLSNYAAYQGGKNQNNMKGFGGGGFSPGSASGSSSSYVRG
;
A
#
# COMPACT_ATOMS: atom_id res chain seq x y z
N MET A 1 -14.84 14.03 85.32
CA MET A 1 -15.14 13.00 84.29
C MET A 1 -15.72 13.76 83.09
N GLY A 2 -15.27 13.73 81.84
CA GLY A 2 -14.30 12.96 81.08
C GLY A 2 -14.76 13.01 79.61
N LEU A 3 -14.34 14.02 78.82
CA LEU A 3 -14.77 14.22 77.42
C LEU A 3 -13.66 14.76 76.50
N GLY A 4 -12.40 14.33 76.71
CA GLY A 4 -11.25 14.78 75.89
C GLY A 4 -10.54 13.70 75.07
N GLY A 5 -10.85 12.42 75.29
CA GLY A 5 -10.12 11.28 74.71
C GLY A 5 -10.63 10.76 73.36
N SER A 6 -11.93 10.93 73.08
CA SER A 6 -12.59 10.36 71.89
C SER A 6 -12.16 11.02 70.57
N GLY A 7 -11.88 12.32 70.56
CA GLY A 7 -11.48 13.05 69.34
C GLY A 7 -10.05 12.80 68.86
N LYS A 8 -9.12 12.41 69.74
CA LYS A 8 -7.74 12.08 69.37
C LYS A 8 -7.62 10.67 68.79
N ALA A 9 -8.35 9.71 69.35
CA ALA A 9 -8.42 8.35 68.82
C ALA A 9 -9.05 8.30 67.42
N ALA A 10 -10.10 9.10 67.17
CA ALA A 10 -10.74 9.22 65.86
C ALA A 10 -9.79 9.80 64.80
N ARG A 11 -9.05 10.88 65.10
CA ARG A 11 -8.04 11.44 64.18
C ARG A 11 -6.90 10.48 63.89
N ASN A 12 -6.40 9.75 64.88
CA ASN A 12 -5.35 8.76 64.65
C ASN A 12 -5.83 7.58 63.78
N ALA A 13 -7.10 7.17 63.92
CA ALA A 13 -7.70 6.15 63.06
C ALA A 13 -7.90 6.64 61.62
N GLU A 14 -8.22 7.91 61.43
CA GLU A 14 -8.34 8.55 60.11
C GLU A 14 -6.97 8.66 59.42
N ILE A 15 -5.93 9.11 60.14
CA ILE A 15 -4.55 9.14 59.62
C ILE A 15 -4.09 7.73 59.20
N ALA A 16 -4.35 6.71 60.03
CA ALA A 16 -3.98 5.33 59.70
C ALA A 16 -4.74 4.76 58.48
N ARG A 17 -5.97 5.22 58.22
CA ARG A 17 -6.71 4.87 56.99
C ARG A 17 -6.11 5.56 55.77
N ASN A 18 -5.79 6.85 55.89
CA ASN A 18 -5.21 7.60 54.78
C ASN A 18 -3.83 7.05 54.38
N VAL A 19 -2.97 6.71 55.35
CA VAL A 19 -1.67 6.09 55.08
C VAL A 19 -1.80 4.74 54.36
N LYS A 20 -2.78 3.91 54.74
CA LYS A 20 -3.05 2.64 54.04
C LYS A 20 -3.54 2.85 52.61
N LEU A 21 -4.40 3.83 52.39
CA LEU A 21 -4.86 4.18 51.04
C LEU A 21 -3.69 4.66 50.16
N ASP A 22 -2.78 5.46 50.72
CA ASP A 22 -1.58 5.93 50.01
C ASP A 22 -0.59 4.78 49.71
N GLU A 23 -0.48 3.79 50.59
CA GLU A 23 0.30 2.56 50.36
C GLU A 23 -0.31 1.68 49.26
N GLU A 24 -1.62 1.47 49.29
CA GLU A 24 -2.35 0.68 48.30
C GLU A 24 -2.30 1.33 46.91
N GLU A 25 -2.43 2.66 46.83
CA GLU A 25 -2.33 3.37 45.56
C GLU A 25 -0.90 3.31 45.01
N ARG A 26 0.13 3.44 45.84
CA ARG A 26 1.53 3.24 45.39
C ARG A 26 1.75 1.83 44.84
N ALA A 27 1.30 0.80 45.57
CA ALA A 27 1.41 -0.59 45.12
C ALA A 27 0.63 -0.85 43.83
N ARG A 28 -0.51 -0.18 43.63
CA ARG A 28 -1.27 -0.22 42.37
C ARG A 28 -0.47 0.43 41.23
N GLN A 29 0.10 1.60 41.44
CA GLN A 29 0.93 2.29 40.44
C GLN A 29 2.16 1.46 40.06
N ASP A 30 2.79 0.79 41.02
CA ASP A 30 3.93 -0.12 40.78
C ASP A 30 3.54 -1.29 39.87
N ARG A 31 2.38 -1.92 40.14
CA ARG A 31 1.84 -2.99 39.29
C ARG A 31 1.52 -2.51 37.89
N ILE A 32 0.93 -1.32 37.75
CA ILE A 32 0.67 -0.72 36.43
C ILE A 32 1.99 -0.52 35.68
N ARG A 33 3.01 0.07 36.31
CA ARG A 33 4.32 0.28 35.68
C ARG A 33 4.98 -1.03 35.28
N GLN A 34 4.92 -2.05 36.13
CA GLN A 34 5.45 -3.37 35.82
C GLN A 34 4.72 -4.00 34.63
N GLY A 35 3.39 -3.93 34.59
CA GLY A 35 2.61 -4.44 33.47
C GLY A 35 2.91 -3.71 32.16
N GLN A 36 3.10 -2.38 32.20
CA GLN A 36 3.54 -1.59 31.04
C GLN A 36 4.90 -2.07 30.53
N SER A 37 5.88 -2.21 31.43
CA SER A 37 7.21 -2.71 31.06
C SER A 37 7.17 -4.10 30.44
N THR A 38 6.32 -5.00 30.94
CA THR A 38 6.14 -6.32 30.35
C THR A 38 5.51 -6.25 28.96
N ILE A 39 4.50 -5.39 28.76
CA ILE A 39 3.91 -5.14 27.43
C ILE A 39 5.01 -4.66 26.47
N ASP A 40 5.82 -3.68 26.89
CA ASP A 40 6.93 -3.16 26.08
C ASP A 40 7.94 -4.24 25.69
N GLN A 41 8.34 -5.07 26.64
CA GLN A 41 9.27 -6.18 26.40
C GLN A 41 8.73 -7.17 25.37
N ASN A 42 7.44 -7.55 25.47
CA ASN A 42 6.82 -8.47 24.51
C ASN A 42 6.72 -7.88 23.10
N PHE A 43 6.51 -6.56 22.99
CA PHE A 43 6.40 -5.86 21.71
C PHE A 43 7.76 -5.40 21.15
N SER A 44 8.86 -5.55 21.89
CA SER A 44 10.20 -5.09 21.50
C SER A 44 10.73 -5.70 20.19
N GLN A 45 10.21 -6.85 19.78
CA GLN A 45 10.51 -7.48 18.49
C GLN A 45 10.01 -6.67 17.29
N PHE A 46 9.03 -5.79 17.46
CA PHE A 46 8.51 -4.91 16.42
C PHE A 46 9.34 -3.62 16.34
N ASN A 47 10.62 -3.80 16.06
CA ASN A 47 11.60 -2.73 15.92
C ASN A 47 11.78 -2.34 14.45
N ASP A 48 12.67 -1.38 14.19
CA ASP A 48 12.92 -0.92 12.82
C ASP A 48 13.46 -2.02 11.90
N ASP A 49 14.20 -3.01 12.43
CA ASP A 49 14.65 -4.16 11.65
C ASP A 49 13.47 -5.04 11.20
N TYR A 50 12.47 -5.26 12.06
CA TYR A 50 11.25 -5.97 11.69
C TYR A 50 10.52 -5.26 10.55
N TYR A 51 10.35 -3.94 10.64
CA TYR A 51 9.66 -3.16 9.60
C TYR A 51 10.47 -3.10 8.31
N GLY A 52 11.80 -2.96 8.40
CA GLY A 52 12.69 -3.00 7.26
C GLY A 52 12.63 -4.35 6.54
N LYS A 53 12.64 -5.45 7.29
CA LYS A 53 12.48 -6.79 6.72
C LYS A 53 11.11 -6.98 6.07
N LEU A 54 10.03 -6.52 6.72
CA LEU A 54 8.68 -6.57 6.14
C LEU A 54 8.60 -5.82 4.80
N GLN A 55 9.19 -4.64 4.73
CA GLN A 55 9.28 -3.87 3.50
C GLN A 55 10.08 -4.61 2.42
N GLN A 56 11.23 -5.15 2.79
CA GLN A 56 12.11 -5.86 1.87
C GLN A 56 11.45 -7.13 1.34
N ASP A 57 10.85 -7.95 2.20
CA ASP A 57 10.14 -9.18 1.82
C ASP A 57 9.01 -8.88 0.81
N TYR A 58 8.29 -7.76 1.01
CA TYR A 58 7.28 -7.29 0.05
C TYR A 58 7.90 -6.93 -1.30
N LEU A 59 8.99 -6.15 -1.31
CA LEU A 59 9.68 -5.77 -2.54
C LEU A 59 10.28 -6.98 -3.27
N ASP A 60 10.90 -7.90 -2.55
CA ASP A 60 11.53 -9.11 -3.10
C ASP A 60 10.50 -10.06 -3.72
N TYR A 61 9.28 -10.08 -3.20
CA TYR A 61 8.19 -10.85 -3.78
C TYR A 61 7.70 -10.27 -5.12
N TYR A 62 7.58 -8.93 -5.21
CA TYR A 62 6.95 -8.26 -6.36
C TYR A 62 7.93 -7.84 -7.47
N ASN A 63 9.15 -7.40 -7.13
CA ASN A 63 10.14 -6.96 -8.12
C ASN A 63 10.40 -8.00 -9.23
N PRO A 64 10.59 -9.30 -8.93
CA PRO A 64 10.80 -10.31 -9.97
C PRO A 64 9.59 -10.46 -10.91
N GLN A 65 8.38 -10.18 -10.44
CA GLN A 65 7.17 -10.24 -11.28
C GLN A 65 7.12 -9.03 -12.22
N ILE A 66 7.41 -7.83 -11.69
CA ILE A 66 7.51 -6.60 -12.49
C ILE A 66 8.56 -6.76 -13.59
N ASP A 67 9.74 -7.28 -13.24
CA ASP A 67 10.85 -7.45 -14.18
C ASP A 67 10.49 -8.45 -15.28
N LYS A 68 9.83 -9.56 -14.94
CA LYS A 68 9.33 -10.53 -15.94
C LYS A 68 8.33 -9.90 -16.91
N GLN A 69 7.33 -9.19 -16.39
CA GLN A 69 6.33 -8.54 -17.24
C GLN A 69 6.95 -7.43 -18.13
N TYR A 70 7.94 -6.70 -17.60
CA TYR A 70 8.68 -5.70 -18.37
C TYR A 70 9.47 -6.35 -19.52
N GLU A 71 10.21 -7.42 -19.25
CA GLU A 71 10.98 -8.12 -20.29
C GLU A 71 10.06 -8.69 -21.39
N GLU A 72 8.90 -9.22 -21.02
CA GLU A 72 7.89 -9.66 -21.98
C GLU A 72 7.34 -8.50 -22.82
N ALA A 73 7.00 -7.38 -22.18
CA ALA A 73 6.51 -6.19 -22.88
C ALA A 73 7.57 -5.60 -23.81
N ARG A 74 8.83 -5.57 -23.37
CA ARG A 74 9.97 -5.09 -24.15
C ARG A 74 10.20 -5.96 -25.37
N LYS A 75 10.15 -7.28 -25.24
CA LYS A 75 10.23 -8.21 -26.38
C LYS A 75 9.11 -7.95 -27.38
N LYS A 76 7.86 -7.87 -26.92
CA LYS A 76 6.69 -7.59 -27.78
C LYS A 76 6.84 -6.27 -28.54
N LEU A 77 7.31 -5.22 -27.86
CA LEU A 77 7.56 -3.91 -28.47
C LEU A 77 8.66 -3.98 -29.53
N ILE A 78 9.79 -4.64 -29.23
CA ILE A 78 10.89 -4.81 -30.20
C ILE A 78 10.42 -5.57 -31.44
N TYR A 79 9.65 -6.66 -31.27
CA TYR A 79 9.11 -7.41 -32.41
C TYR A 79 8.19 -6.54 -33.28
N SER A 80 7.28 -5.78 -32.67
CA SER A 80 6.39 -4.86 -33.40
C SER A 80 7.17 -3.75 -34.13
N LEU A 81 8.22 -3.22 -33.50
CA LEU A 81 9.10 -2.23 -34.11
C LEU A 81 9.92 -2.79 -35.28
N ALA A 82 10.41 -4.02 -35.16
CA ALA A 82 11.14 -4.69 -36.23
C ALA A 82 10.23 -4.99 -37.43
N GLU A 83 9.02 -5.50 -37.17
CA GLU A 83 8.02 -5.81 -38.21
C GLU A 83 7.58 -4.56 -38.98
N SER A 84 7.48 -3.41 -38.31
CA SER A 84 7.15 -2.12 -38.92
C SER A 84 8.35 -1.36 -39.52
N GLY A 85 9.57 -1.90 -39.42
CA GLY A 85 10.80 -1.21 -39.86
C GLY A 85 11.16 0.03 -39.03
N GLY A 86 10.54 0.21 -37.87
CA GLY A 86 10.69 1.39 -37.00
C GLY A 86 11.75 1.24 -35.90
N LEU A 87 12.42 0.09 -35.79
CA LEU A 87 13.32 -0.22 -34.68
C LEU A 87 14.48 0.78 -34.53
N GLU A 88 15.11 1.18 -35.63
CA GLU A 88 16.23 2.14 -35.63
C GLU A 88 15.76 3.61 -35.70
N SER A 89 14.45 3.85 -35.72
CA SER A 89 13.91 5.20 -35.78
C SER A 89 13.94 5.89 -34.42
N THR A 90 13.98 7.22 -34.42
CA THR A 90 13.75 8.04 -33.21
C THR A 90 12.42 7.71 -32.53
N ALA A 91 11.39 7.32 -33.30
CA ALA A 91 10.11 6.87 -32.75
C ALA A 91 10.23 5.53 -32.01
N GLY A 92 11.04 4.60 -32.50
CA GLY A 92 11.32 3.33 -31.83
C GLY A 92 12.14 3.50 -30.56
N ALA A 93 13.19 4.33 -30.63
CA ALA A 93 13.98 4.70 -29.46
C ALA A 93 13.10 5.36 -28.37
N LYS A 94 12.19 6.26 -28.77
CA LYS A 94 11.24 6.88 -27.84
C LYS A 94 10.29 5.85 -27.21
N ALA A 95 9.73 4.92 -27.99
CA ALA A 95 8.82 3.91 -27.45
C ALA A 95 9.51 3.01 -26.40
N LEU A 96 10.78 2.64 -26.62
CA LEU A 96 11.57 1.89 -25.64
C LEU A 96 11.86 2.71 -24.38
N ALA A 97 12.14 4.01 -24.54
CA ALA A 97 12.31 4.92 -23.40
C ALA A 97 11.02 5.08 -22.58
N ASP A 98 9.87 5.25 -23.25
CA ASP A 98 8.57 5.36 -22.61
C ASP A 98 8.21 4.06 -21.85
N LEU A 99 8.57 2.88 -22.38
CA LEU A 99 8.42 1.60 -21.68
C LEU A 99 9.32 1.51 -20.42
N GLN A 100 10.56 2.01 -20.50
CA GLN A 100 11.46 2.08 -19.35
C GLN A 100 10.91 3.03 -18.27
N GLU A 101 10.32 4.15 -18.67
CA GLU A 101 9.65 5.08 -17.77
C GLU A 101 8.45 4.42 -17.07
N ALA A 102 7.68 3.61 -17.81
CA ALA A 102 6.61 2.81 -17.22
C ALA A 102 7.14 1.86 -16.14
N LEU A 103 8.25 1.15 -16.38
CA LEU A 103 8.89 0.30 -15.36
C LEU A 103 9.29 1.09 -14.12
N ASN A 104 9.94 2.24 -14.29
CA ASN A 104 10.36 3.10 -13.17
C ASN A 104 9.15 3.59 -12.36
N THR A 105 8.05 3.91 -13.04
CA THR A 105 6.77 4.30 -12.41
C THR A 105 6.19 3.15 -11.58
N GLN A 106 6.18 1.92 -12.13
CA GLN A 106 5.70 0.75 -11.41
C GLN A 106 6.55 0.43 -10.18
N ARG A 107 7.88 0.49 -10.28
CA ARG A 107 8.79 0.31 -9.13
C ARG A 107 8.58 1.36 -8.05
N THR A 108 8.37 2.62 -8.45
CA THR A 108 8.07 3.71 -7.51
C THR A 108 6.73 3.48 -6.81
N SER A 109 5.70 3.06 -7.55
CA SER A 109 4.40 2.71 -6.99
C SER A 109 4.52 1.55 -6.00
N LEU A 110 5.27 0.51 -6.35
CA LEU A 110 5.52 -0.63 -5.47
C LEU A 110 6.23 -0.19 -4.17
N GLY A 111 7.23 0.69 -4.26
CA GLY A 111 7.90 1.24 -3.09
C GLY A 111 6.94 1.99 -2.16
N ARG A 112 6.00 2.77 -2.71
CA ARG A 112 4.95 3.44 -1.93
C ARG A 112 3.98 2.44 -1.29
N SER A 113 3.59 1.39 -2.01
CA SER A 113 2.75 0.31 -1.46
C SER A 113 3.45 -0.43 -0.32
N ALA A 114 4.76 -0.69 -0.46
CA ALA A 114 5.57 -1.31 0.59
C ALA A 114 5.64 -0.42 1.85
N GLN A 115 5.79 0.90 1.67
CA GLN A 115 5.74 1.83 2.79
C GLN A 115 4.36 1.87 3.45
N GLY A 116 3.28 1.94 2.65
CA GLY A 116 1.92 1.93 3.17
C GLY A 116 1.61 0.66 4.00
N LEU A 117 2.14 -0.49 3.57
CA LEU A 117 2.09 -1.73 4.33
C LEU A 117 2.80 -1.61 5.69
N VAL A 118 4.01 -1.06 5.72
CA VAL A 118 4.75 -0.84 6.97
C VAL A 118 3.97 0.07 7.92
N ASP A 119 3.41 1.15 7.40
CA ASP A 119 2.64 2.12 8.19
C ASP A 119 1.35 1.49 8.75
N GLU A 120 0.63 0.71 7.93
CA GLU A 120 -0.54 -0.06 8.38
C GLU A 120 -0.17 -1.03 9.50
N ARG A 121 0.93 -1.78 9.32
CA ARG A 121 1.39 -2.75 10.29
C ARG A 121 1.83 -2.09 11.59
N ARG A 122 2.54 -0.97 11.51
CA ARG A 122 2.93 -0.17 12.67
C ARG A 122 1.68 0.35 13.39
N GLY A 123 0.71 0.89 12.67
CA GLY A 123 -0.57 1.33 13.24
C GLY A 123 -1.32 0.22 13.99
N ALA A 124 -1.41 -0.98 13.42
CA ALA A 124 -2.06 -2.12 14.08
C ALA A 124 -1.34 -2.56 15.36
N ILE A 125 -0.01 -2.57 15.35
CA ILE A 125 0.83 -2.92 16.50
C ILE A 125 0.66 -1.88 17.62
N GLU A 126 0.73 -0.59 17.29
CA GLU A 126 0.56 0.50 18.25
C GLU A 126 -0.86 0.55 18.83
N GLN A 127 -1.88 0.29 18.02
CA GLN A 127 -3.26 0.17 18.51
C GLN A 127 -3.39 -0.96 19.53
N SER A 128 -2.87 -2.15 19.20
CA SER A 128 -2.89 -3.29 20.14
C SER A 128 -2.15 -2.97 21.43
N LYS A 129 -1.03 -2.25 21.35
CA LYS A 129 -0.24 -1.86 22.52
C LYS A 129 -0.99 -0.85 23.40
N SER A 130 -1.63 0.14 22.78
CA SER A 130 -2.49 1.13 23.46
C SER A 130 -3.66 0.47 24.18
N ASP A 131 -4.35 -0.46 23.55
CA ASP A 131 -5.46 -1.21 24.15
C ASP A 131 -4.99 -2.00 25.38
N LEU A 132 -3.81 -2.64 25.29
CA LEU A 132 -3.22 -3.36 26.42
C LEU A 132 -2.82 -2.44 27.57
N TYR A 133 -2.33 -1.23 27.29
CA TYR A 133 -2.08 -0.24 28.33
C TYR A 133 -3.37 0.21 29.03
N GLY A 134 -4.46 0.45 28.27
CA GLY A 134 -5.78 0.74 28.84
C GLY A 134 -6.29 -0.38 29.74
N LEU A 135 -6.10 -1.64 29.32
CA LEU A 135 -6.46 -2.80 30.14
C LEU A 135 -5.58 -2.94 31.38
N ASN A 136 -4.27 -2.71 31.26
CA ASN A 136 -3.32 -2.82 32.36
C ASN A 136 -3.53 -1.75 33.42
N THR A 137 -3.83 -0.51 33.03
CA THR A 137 -4.17 0.57 33.97
C THR A 137 -5.46 0.30 34.73
N SER A 138 -6.45 -0.33 34.09
CA SER A 138 -7.71 -0.72 34.74
C SER A 138 -7.53 -1.92 35.68
N ALA A 139 -6.87 -2.99 35.22
CA ALA A 139 -6.72 -4.24 35.97
C ALA A 139 -5.61 -4.19 37.04
N ALA A 140 -4.56 -3.39 36.84
CA ALA A 140 -3.36 -3.32 37.68
C ALA A 140 -2.75 -4.70 38.01
N ASP A 141 -2.75 -5.61 37.02
CA ASP A 141 -2.20 -6.97 37.13
C ASP A 141 -1.14 -7.21 36.03
N PRO A 142 0.16 -7.25 36.41
CA PRO A 142 1.25 -7.46 35.47
C PRO A 142 1.22 -8.83 34.77
N SER A 143 0.72 -9.88 35.45
CA SER A 143 0.69 -11.24 34.93
C SER A 143 -0.34 -11.38 33.81
N LEU A 144 -1.51 -10.77 34.01
CA LEU A 144 -2.56 -10.68 33.00
C LEU A 144 -2.13 -9.84 31.80
N ALA A 145 -1.45 -8.71 32.05
CA ALA A 145 -0.89 -7.87 30.99
C ALA A 145 0.11 -8.66 30.12
N SER A 146 1.00 -9.43 30.74
CA SER A 146 1.95 -10.30 30.03
C SER A 146 1.25 -11.35 29.15
N ALA A 147 0.29 -12.08 29.72
CA ALA A 147 -0.40 -13.15 28.99
C ALA A 147 -1.15 -12.61 27.77
N ARG A 148 -1.78 -11.44 27.91
CA ARG A 148 -2.48 -10.77 26.78
C ARG A 148 -1.49 -10.24 25.75
N ALA A 149 -0.38 -9.64 26.18
CA ALA A 149 0.65 -9.16 25.26
C ALA A 149 1.22 -10.30 24.40
N LEU A 150 1.54 -11.44 25.00
CA LEU A 150 2.00 -12.63 24.28
C LEU A 150 0.98 -13.11 23.23
N ALA A 151 -0.30 -13.14 23.59
CA ALA A 151 -1.37 -13.53 22.66
C ALA A 151 -1.49 -12.54 21.47
N SER A 152 -1.45 -11.24 21.76
CA SER A 152 -1.47 -10.18 20.73
C SER A 152 -0.28 -10.30 19.79
N VAL A 153 0.94 -10.42 20.31
CA VAL A 153 2.17 -10.58 19.52
C VAL A 153 2.09 -11.78 18.58
N GLY A 154 1.59 -12.93 19.07
CA GLY A 154 1.41 -14.14 18.26
C GLY A 154 0.48 -13.93 17.06
N SER A 155 -0.62 -13.20 17.25
CA SER A 155 -1.55 -12.86 16.17
C SER A 155 -0.96 -11.87 15.16
N LEU A 156 -0.12 -10.95 15.63
CA LEU A 156 0.51 -9.90 14.82
C LEU A 156 1.73 -10.42 14.03
N ASN A 157 2.21 -11.62 14.28
CA ASN A 157 3.31 -12.22 13.52
C ASN A 157 2.86 -13.04 12.30
N THR A 158 1.57 -13.00 11.95
CA THR A 158 1.04 -13.71 10.78
C THR A 158 1.60 -13.11 9.48
N PRO A 159 2.16 -13.94 8.57
CA PRO A 159 2.62 -13.48 7.27
C PRO A 159 1.48 -12.86 6.47
N LEU A 160 1.74 -11.76 5.77
CA LEU A 160 0.73 -11.15 4.92
C LEU A 160 0.43 -12.03 3.70
N ALA A 161 -0.85 -12.15 3.37
CA ALA A 161 -1.30 -12.79 2.15
C ALA A 161 -0.93 -11.92 0.94
N THR A 162 0.12 -12.30 0.21
CA THR A 162 0.52 -11.64 -1.02
C THR A 162 -0.29 -12.19 -2.20
N SER A 163 -0.97 -11.31 -2.93
CA SER A 163 -1.67 -11.67 -4.17
C SER A 163 -0.81 -11.35 -5.40
N PRO A 164 -0.89 -12.11 -6.51
CA PRO A 164 -0.14 -11.84 -7.73
C PRO A 164 -0.42 -10.44 -8.29
N ILE A 165 0.59 -9.80 -8.87
CA ILE A 165 0.41 -8.52 -9.54
C ILE A 165 -0.26 -8.74 -10.91
N GLY A 166 -1.29 -7.97 -11.24
CA GLY A 166 -1.98 -8.02 -12.54
C GLY A 166 -1.07 -7.60 -13.71
N ASP A 167 -1.58 -7.59 -14.94
CA ASP A 167 -0.82 -7.12 -16.11
C ASP A 167 -0.57 -5.60 -16.02
N LEU A 168 0.69 -5.23 -15.78
CA LEU A 168 1.12 -3.84 -15.57
C LEU A 168 1.38 -3.08 -16.87
N PHE A 169 1.73 -3.79 -17.94
CA PHE A 169 2.21 -3.20 -19.19
C PHE A 169 1.25 -3.42 -20.37
N GLY A 170 0.17 -4.18 -20.18
CA GLY A 170 -0.85 -4.41 -21.21
C GLY A 170 -1.50 -3.13 -21.74
N SER A 171 -1.74 -2.13 -20.88
CA SER A 171 -2.28 -0.82 -21.30
C SER A 171 -1.31 -0.04 -22.18
N PHE A 172 -0.02 -0.04 -21.84
CA PHE A 172 1.03 0.57 -22.66
C PHE A 172 1.10 -0.08 -24.04
N LEU A 173 1.15 -1.41 -24.10
CA LEU A 173 1.21 -2.16 -25.36
C LEU A 173 -0.03 -1.90 -26.23
N SER A 174 -1.22 -1.84 -25.61
CA SER A 174 -2.47 -1.57 -26.32
C SER A 174 -2.50 -0.16 -26.92
N ASN A 175 -2.05 0.85 -26.16
CA ASN A 175 -1.97 2.23 -26.61
C ASN A 175 -0.94 2.40 -27.75
N TYR A 176 0.20 1.71 -27.65
CA TYR A 176 1.21 1.73 -28.70
C TYR A 176 0.71 1.06 -29.99
N ALA A 177 0.04 -0.09 -29.87
CA ALA A 177 -0.54 -0.78 -31.02
C ALA A 177 -1.60 0.09 -31.72
N ALA A 178 -2.44 0.80 -30.96
CA ALA A 178 -3.41 1.75 -31.52
C ALA A 178 -2.74 2.92 -32.26
N TYR A 179 -1.64 3.46 -31.72
CA TYR A 179 -0.86 4.52 -32.37
C TYR A 179 -0.24 4.06 -33.70
N GLN A 180 0.29 2.83 -33.77
CA GLN A 180 0.83 2.27 -35.01
C GLN A 180 -0.27 1.90 -36.02
N GLY A 181 -1.40 1.35 -35.55
CA GLY A 181 -2.56 1.04 -36.41
C GLY A 181 -3.15 2.27 -37.08
N GLY A 182 -3.19 3.41 -36.37
CA GLY A 182 -3.61 4.70 -36.93
C GLY A 182 -2.65 5.27 -37.97
N LYS A 183 -1.34 5.00 -37.85
CA LYS A 183 -0.35 5.36 -38.89
C LYS A 183 -0.46 4.48 -40.13
N ASN A 184 -0.68 3.17 -39.96
CA ASN A 184 -0.85 2.25 -41.09
C ASN A 184 -2.15 2.50 -41.86
N GLN A 185 -3.24 2.94 -41.21
CA GLN A 185 -4.45 3.38 -41.93
C GLN A 185 -4.23 4.67 -42.74
N ASN A 186 -3.43 5.61 -42.23
CA ASN A 186 -3.10 6.82 -42.98
C ASN A 186 -2.11 6.56 -44.13
N ASN A 187 -1.20 5.59 -43.99
CA ASN A 187 -0.31 5.17 -45.08
C ASN A 187 -0.98 4.29 -46.13
N MET A 188 -2.02 3.51 -45.78
CA MET A 188 -2.82 2.76 -46.76
C MET A 188 -3.82 3.63 -47.55
N LYS A 189 -4.08 4.87 -47.13
CA LYS A 189 -4.73 5.87 -48.00
C LYS A 189 -3.81 6.46 -49.07
N GLY A 190 -2.51 6.15 -49.04
CA GLY A 190 -1.51 6.65 -50.00
C GLY A 190 -1.06 5.65 -51.07
N PHE A 191 -1.44 4.37 -50.98
CA PHE A 191 -1.03 3.32 -51.92
C PHE A 191 -2.25 2.50 -52.38
N GLY A 192 -3.15 3.13 -53.12
CA GLY A 192 -4.34 2.46 -53.67
C GLY A 192 -5.24 3.40 -54.45
N GLY A 193 -4.91 3.65 -55.72
CA GLY A 193 -5.86 4.16 -56.69
C GLY A 193 -5.89 5.67 -56.88
N GLY A 194 -4.84 6.21 -57.51
CA GLY A 194 -5.02 7.36 -58.39
C GLY A 194 -5.96 6.95 -59.52
N GLY A 195 -7.25 7.23 -59.34
CA GLY A 195 -8.29 7.09 -60.35
C GLY A 195 -8.96 8.44 -60.53
N PHE A 196 -8.61 9.12 -61.60
CA PHE A 196 -9.28 10.29 -62.14
C PHE A 196 -10.81 10.17 -62.03
N SER A 197 -11.46 11.22 -61.52
CA SER A 197 -12.82 11.56 -61.94
C SER A 197 -12.81 13.03 -62.36
N PRO A 198 -12.62 13.33 -63.66
CA PRO A 198 -12.77 14.67 -64.19
C PRO A 198 -14.27 14.98 -64.27
N GLY A 199 -14.62 16.23 -63.99
CA GLY A 199 -15.99 16.63 -63.68
C GLY A 199 -17.05 16.37 -64.74
N SER A 200 -18.30 16.49 -64.30
CA SER A 200 -19.42 16.84 -65.18
C SER A 200 -20.35 17.76 -64.41
N ALA A 201 -20.13 19.05 -64.58
CA ALA A 201 -21.20 20.03 -64.48
C ALA A 201 -21.97 19.98 -65.81
N SER A 202 -23.23 19.59 -65.78
CA SER A 202 -24.19 19.99 -66.82
C SER A 202 -25.59 19.98 -66.23
N GLY A 203 -26.11 21.17 -65.94
CA GLY A 203 -27.55 21.36 -65.88
C GLY A 203 -28.13 21.17 -67.28
N SER A 204 -29.27 20.50 -67.37
CA SER A 204 -30.21 20.71 -68.48
C SER A 204 -31.62 20.32 -68.04
N SER A 205 -32.45 21.34 -67.91
CA SER A 205 -33.91 21.31 -68.01
C SER A 205 -34.39 20.59 -69.28
N SER A 206 -35.44 19.76 -69.20
CA SER A 206 -36.59 19.82 -70.13
C SER A 206 -37.70 18.83 -69.76
N SER A 207 -38.91 19.37 -69.60
CA SER A 207 -40.24 18.82 -69.89
C SER A 207 -40.39 17.37 -70.37
N TYR A 208 -41.37 16.63 -69.83
CA TYR A 208 -42.46 16.08 -70.66
C TYR A 208 -43.76 15.82 -69.87
N VAL A 209 -44.84 16.13 -70.56
CA VAL A 209 -46.26 16.10 -70.18
C VAL A 209 -46.91 14.83 -70.79
N ARG A 210 -47.89 14.28 -70.06
CA ARG A 210 -49.01 13.39 -70.44
C ARG A 210 -48.76 11.89 -70.74
N GLY A 211 -49.48 11.09 -69.95
CA GLY A 211 -50.34 9.99 -70.34
C GLY A 211 -51.48 9.91 -69.34
#